data_AF-A0A4Q4CM40-F1
#
_entry.id   AF-A0A4Q4CM40-F1
#
_cell.length_a   1.000
_cell.length_b   1.000
_cell.length_c   1.000
_cell.angle_alpha   90.00
_cell.angle_beta   90.00
_cell.angle_gamma   90.00
#
_symmetry.space_group_name_H-M   'P 1'
#
loop_
_entity.id
_entity.type
_entity.pdbx_description
1 polymer ?
#
loop_
_entity_poly.entity_id
_entity_poly.type
_entity_poly.pdbx_seq_one_letter_code
_entity_poly.pdbx_strand_id
1 'polypeptide(L)'
;MRVEHLNCAIMRSPFVGPLPAHALLIHTDEGLVLVDTGYGTADYADPKRRLGPVRALLRPEKDERHTALRQLEAAGYSAADVT
;
A
#
# COMPACT_ATOMS: atom_id res chain seq x y z
N MET A 1 17.79 -14.37 0.15
CA MET A 1 16.52 -13.80 0.68
C MET A 1 16.76 -12.38 1.20
N ARG A 2 16.03 -11.40 0.67
CA ARG A 2 16.02 -9.99 1.11
C ARG A 2 14.58 -9.54 1.33
N VAL A 3 14.33 -8.74 2.37
CA VAL A 3 12.99 -8.21 2.67
C VAL A 3 13.04 -6.69 2.62
N GLU A 4 12.09 -6.10 1.90
CA GLU A 4 11.89 -4.66 1.81
C GLU A 4 10.52 -4.29 2.38
N HIS A 5 10.49 -3.18 3.11
CA HIS A 5 9.26 -2.62 3.66
C HIS A 5 8.70 -1.57 2.71
N LEU A 6 7.47 -1.76 2.27
CA LEU A 6 6.76 -0.81 1.42
C LEU A 6 5.76 -0.01 2.25
N ASN A 7 5.71 1.30 2.03
CA ASN A 7 4.70 2.17 2.64
C ASN A 7 3.45 2.19 1.77
N CYS A 8 2.54 1.25 2.03
CA CYS A 8 1.39 0.95 1.19
C CYS A 8 0.11 1.77 1.49
N ALA A 9 0.16 2.65 2.49
CA ALA A 9 -0.74 3.78 2.75
C ALA A 9 -0.21 4.56 3.95
N ILE A 10 -0.67 5.80 4.14
CA ILE A 10 -0.49 6.54 5.38
C ILE A 10 -1.87 7.02 5.84
N MET A 11 -2.27 6.65 7.06
CA MET A 11 -3.51 7.06 7.71
C MET A 11 -3.21 8.08 8.80
N ARG A 12 -3.76 9.29 8.69
CA ARG A 12 -3.54 10.36 9.68
C ARG A 12 -4.68 10.44 10.69
N SER A 13 -4.83 9.35 11.45
CA SER A 13 -5.86 9.28 12.49
C SER A 13 -5.65 10.41 13.53
N PRO A 14 -6.70 11.13 13.92
CA PRO A 14 -6.59 12.22 14.89
C PRO A 14 -6.31 11.72 16.32
N PHE A 15 -6.43 10.42 16.59
CA PHE A 15 -6.34 9.85 17.94
C PHE A 15 -4.99 9.21 18.26
N VAL A 16 -4.27 8.72 17.24
CA VAL A 16 -3.09 7.85 17.44
C VAL A 16 -1.88 8.25 16.57
N GLY A 17 -1.96 9.38 15.87
CA GLY A 17 -0.89 9.85 14.99
C GLY A 17 -0.88 9.13 13.62
N PRO A 18 0.16 9.36 12.79
CA PRO A 18 0.30 8.71 11.49
C PRO A 18 0.49 7.21 11.63
N LEU A 19 -0.35 6.43 10.95
CA LEU A 19 -0.31 4.98 10.88
C LEU A 19 0.01 4.55 9.45
N PRO A 20 1.17 3.92 9.19
CA PRO A 20 1.43 3.33 7.89
C PRO A 20 0.67 2.01 7.73
N ALA A 21 0.20 1.73 6.52
CA ALA A 21 -0.08 0.35 6.10
C ALA A 21 1.21 -0.19 5.48
N HIS A 22 1.90 -1.09 6.17
CA HIS A 22 3.12 -1.70 5.65
C HIS A 22 2.80 -2.96 4.85
N ALA A 23 3.40 -3.08 3.68
CA ALA A 23 3.52 -4.35 2.97
C ALA A 23 5.00 -4.80 2.96
N LEU A 24 5.23 -6.08 2.72
CA LEU A 24 6.58 -6.63 2.58
C LEU A 24 6.78 -7.11 1.16
N LEU A 25 7.82 -6.60 0.50
CA LEU A 25 8.34 -7.19 -0.74
C LEU A 25 9.52 -8.09 -0.39
N ILE A 26 9.39 -9.37 -0.69
CA ILE A 26 10.36 -10.39 -0.34
C ILE A 26 10.98 -10.93 -1.63
N HIS A 27 12.30 -10.76 -1.74
CA HIS A 27 13.09 -11.33 -2.82
C HIS A 27 13.54 -12.74 -2.42
N THR A 28 13.09 -13.74 -3.17
CA THR A 28 13.50 -15.14 -3.05
C THR A 28 14.29 -15.54 -4.30
N ASP A 29 14.84 -16.76 -4.30
CA ASP A 29 15.53 -17.30 -5.48
C ASP A 29 14.52 -17.75 -6.56
N GLU A 30 13.24 -17.87 -6.20
CA GLU A 30 12.14 -18.33 -7.06
C GLU A 30 11.31 -17.18 -7.63
N GLY A 31 11.42 -15.97 -7.07
CA GLY A 31 10.67 -14.80 -7.52
C GLY A 31 10.48 -13.73 -6.44
N LEU A 32 9.48 -12.88 -6.66
CA LEU A 32 9.04 -11.88 -5.69
C LEU A 32 7.78 -12.33 -4.98
N VAL A 33 7.78 -12.27 -3.65
CA VAL A 33 6.59 -12.48 -2.84
C VAL A 33 6.17 -11.14 -2.23
N LEU A 34 4.89 -10.80 -2.39
CA LEU A 34 4.30 -9.61 -1.77
C LEU A 34 3.36 -10.03 -0.64
N VAL A 35 3.60 -9.50 0.56
CA VAL A 35 2.73 -9.71 1.72
C VAL A 35 1.95 -8.43 2.00
N ASP A 36 0.62 -8.52 1.94
CA ASP A 36 -0.33 -7.39 1.99
C ASP A 36 -0.19 -6.43 0.78
N THR A 37 -1.16 -5.55 0.59
CA THR A 37 -1.20 -4.59 -0.53
C THR A 37 -1.66 -3.19 -0.11
N GLY A 38 -2.10 -3.01 1.14
CA GLY A 38 -2.64 -1.73 1.60
C GLY A 38 -3.89 -1.31 0.81
N TYR A 39 -3.97 -0.03 0.42
CA TYR A 39 -5.07 0.46 -0.41
C TYR A 39 -4.76 0.31 -1.89
N GLY A 40 -5.77 -0.12 -2.66
CA GLY A 40 -5.68 -0.24 -4.11
C GLY A 40 -5.94 1.10 -4.82
N THR A 41 -5.53 1.20 -6.08
CA THR A 41 -5.75 2.40 -6.93
C THR A 41 -7.21 2.83 -6.97
N ALA A 42 -8.15 1.89 -6.99
CA ALA A 42 -9.59 2.18 -6.95
C ALA A 42 -10.03 2.82 -5.62
N ASP A 43 -9.37 2.52 -4.50
CA ASP A 43 -9.67 3.13 -3.20
C ASP A 43 -9.25 4.60 -3.16
N TYR A 44 -8.18 4.95 -3.89
CA TYR A 44 -7.77 6.35 -4.11
C TYR A 44 -8.67 7.09 -5.11
N ALA A 45 -9.14 6.39 -6.16
CA ALA A 45 -10.02 6.96 -7.17
C ALA A 45 -11.43 7.28 -6.63
N ASP A 46 -11.97 6.42 -5.75
CA ASP A 46 -13.30 6.61 -5.15
C ASP A 46 -13.32 6.24 -3.65
N PRO A 47 -12.63 7.01 -2.79
CA PRO A 47 -12.49 6.70 -1.37
C PRO A 47 -13.83 6.76 -0.62
N LYS A 48 -14.79 7.55 -1.10
CA LYS A 48 -16.10 7.68 -0.44
C LYS A 48 -16.87 6.38 -0.57
N ARG A 49 -16.94 5.78 -1.77
CA ARG A 49 -17.67 4.53 -1.99
C ARG A 49 -16.89 3.32 -1.49
N ARG A 50 -15.56 3.31 -1.66
CA ARG A 50 -14.70 2.16 -1.39
C ARG A 50 -14.39 1.97 0.09
N LEU A 51 -14.03 3.06 0.78
CA LEU A 51 -13.70 3.03 2.20
C LEU A 51 -14.92 3.37 3.08
N GLY A 52 -15.92 4.04 2.53
CA GLY A 52 -17.14 4.38 3.26
C GLY A 52 -16.90 5.41 4.38
N PRO A 53 -17.74 5.39 5.44
CA PRO A 53 -17.65 6.33 6.55
C PRO A 53 -16.36 6.22 7.37
N VAL A 54 -15.74 5.04 7.42
CA VAL A 54 -14.53 4.80 8.24
C VAL A 54 -13.35 5.68 7.80
N ARG A 55 -13.35 6.18 6.55
CA ARG A 55 -12.32 7.11 6.08
C ARG A 55 -12.23 8.39 6.91
N ALA A 56 -13.32 8.80 7.57
CA ALA A 56 -13.32 9.98 8.44
C ALA A 56 -12.48 9.76 9.71
N LEU A 57 -12.44 8.52 10.19
CA LEU A 57 -11.62 8.07 11.31
C LEU A 57 -10.17 7.81 10.87
N LEU A 58 -9.96 7.02 9.81
CA LEU A 58 -8.63 6.61 9.35
C LEU A 58 -7.86 7.76 8.67
N ARG A 59 -8.56 8.65 7.98
CA ARG A 59 -7.98 9.78 7.22
C ARG A 59 -6.78 9.36 6.36
N PRO A 60 -6.97 8.44 5.41
CA PRO A 60 -5.90 8.06 4.49
C PRO A 60 -5.43 9.29 3.69
N GLU A 61 -4.11 9.42 3.53
CA GLU A 61 -3.52 10.39 2.62
C GLU A 61 -4.02 10.11 1.19
N LYS A 62 -4.23 11.19 0.43
CA LYS A 62 -4.76 11.10 -0.95
C LYS A 62 -3.62 11.04 -1.96
N ASP A 63 -2.69 10.13 -1.76
CA ASP A 63 -1.53 9.94 -2.62
C ASP A 63 -1.44 8.49 -3.10
N GLU A 64 -1.83 8.26 -4.35
CA GLU A 64 -1.82 6.92 -4.96
C GLU A 64 -0.41 6.33 -5.14
N ARG A 65 0.64 7.15 -5.01
CA ARG A 65 2.04 6.68 -5.05
C ARG A 65 2.36 5.74 -3.88
N HIS A 66 1.54 5.77 -2.84
CA HIS A 66 1.61 4.82 -1.75
C HIS A 66 0.98 3.47 -2.10
N THR A 67 0.24 3.27 -3.20
CA THR A 67 -0.26 1.91 -3.49
C THR A 67 0.90 0.93 -3.67
N ALA A 68 0.70 -0.34 -3.28
CA ALA A 68 1.71 -1.38 -3.52
C ALA A 68 2.14 -1.46 -4.99
N LEU A 69 1.19 -1.26 -5.92
CA LEU A 69 1.48 -1.19 -7.36
C LEU A 69 2.49 -0.08 -7.69
N ARG A 70 2.28 1.16 -7.23
CA ARG A 70 3.20 2.26 -7.50
C ARG A 70 4.55 2.09 -6.81
N GLN A 71 4.58 1.46 -5.63
CA GLN A 71 5.81 1.13 -4.93
C GLN A 71 6.64 0.09 -5.71
N LEU A 72 6.00 -0.96 -6.25
CA LEU A 72 6.64 -1.94 -7.13
C LEU A 72 7.19 -1.27 -8.40
N GLU A 73 6.37 -0.46 -9.08
CA GLU A 73 6.78 0.27 -10.28
C GLU A 73 7.99 1.18 -10.02
N ALA A 74 8.01 1.89 -8.88
CA ALA A 74 9.14 2.73 -8.48
C ALA A 74 10.41 1.93 -8.17
N ALA A 75 10.27 0.68 -7.72
CA ALA A 75 11.37 -0.26 -7.51
C ALA A 75 11.82 -0.98 -8.79
N GLY A 76 11.16 -0.72 -9.93
CA GLY A 76 11.49 -1.31 -11.23
C GLY A 76 10.80 -2.65 -11.51
N TYR A 77 9.77 -3.01 -10.75
CA TYR A 77 8.99 -4.23 -10.92
C TYR A 77 7.57 -3.93 -11.41
N SER A 78 6.95 -4.94 -12.01
CA SER A 78 5.52 -4.96 -12.35
C SER A 78 4.76 -5.86 -11.38
N ALA A 79 3.43 -5.70 -11.33
CA ALA A 79 2.58 -6.61 -10.55
C ALA A 79 2.65 -8.07 -11.03
N ALA A 80 3.05 -8.31 -12.29
CA ALA A 80 3.18 -9.65 -12.85
C ALA A 80 4.46 -10.38 -12.38
N ASP A 81 5.42 -9.65 -11.77
CA ASP A 81 6.64 -10.24 -11.22
C ASP A 81 6.41 -10.86 -9.84
N VAL A 82 5.25 -10.60 -9.21
CA VAL A 82 4.86 -11.17 -7.92
C VAL A 82 4.22 -12.54 -8.12
N THR A 83 4.70 -13.55 -7.39
CA THR A 83 4.27 -14.96 -7.45
C THR A 83 3.43 -15.39 -6.27
#